data_AF-A0ABC9ZMS6-F1
#
_entry.id   AF-A0ABC9ZMS6-F1
#
_cell.length_a   1.000
_cell.length_b   1.000
_cell.length_c   1.000
_cell.angle_alpha   90.00
_cell.angle_beta   90.00
_cell.angle_gamma   90.00
#
_symmetry.space_group_name_H-M   'P 1'
#
loop_
_entity.id
_entity.type
_entity.pdbx_description
1 polymer ?
#
loop_
_entity_poly.entity_id
_entity_poly.type
_entity_poly.pdbx_seq_one_letter_code
_entity_poly.pdbx_strand_id
1 'polypeptide(L)'
;MDGFTGYATAVEEQLPQAEKVMDPFHVVHLAADKLTSCRQRLQRETTGRRGRKDDPLYKHRCTLLTRTNYLTERQKQRLEVLWATDDDYVCLEVTWLLYQDMIAAYAHPKKSEGKKLMERIIHTLRKGLPKGLEELAQLGRTLWRRRKDAARLL
;
A
#
# COMPACT_ATOMS: atom_id res chain seq x y z
N MET A 1 -7.46 0.96 15.71
CA MET A 1 -6.16 1.01 16.43
C MET A 1 -5.01 0.88 15.43
N ASP A 2 -3.82 1.34 15.79
CA ASP A 2 -2.65 1.25 14.91
C ASP A 2 -2.05 -0.15 14.80
N GLY A 3 -0.98 -0.23 14.02
CA GLY A 3 -0.22 -1.44 13.78
C GLY A 3 0.60 -1.95 14.97
N PHE A 4 0.53 -1.35 16.16
CA PHE A 4 1.43 -1.71 17.25
C PHE A 4 0.96 -2.96 18.01
N THR A 5 1.88 -3.89 18.26
CA THR A 5 1.56 -5.15 18.96
C THR A 5 1.16 -4.91 20.42
N GLY A 6 1.76 -3.93 21.09
CA GLY A 6 1.45 -3.67 22.50
C GLY A 6 0.00 -3.29 22.76
N TYR A 7 -0.66 -2.58 21.85
CA TYR A 7 -2.11 -2.32 21.97
C TYR A 7 -2.93 -3.59 21.80
N ALA A 8 -2.55 -4.46 20.87
CA ALA A 8 -3.25 -5.74 20.68
C ALA A 8 -3.13 -6.63 21.92
N THR A 9 -1.95 -6.68 22.54
CA THR A 9 -1.69 -7.41 23.79
C THR A 9 -2.48 -6.80 24.95
N ALA A 10 -2.42 -5.47 25.13
CA ALA A 10 -3.16 -4.79 26.19
C ALA A 10 -4.68 -5.03 26.08
N VAL A 11 -5.24 -5.01 24.86
CA VAL A 11 -6.66 -5.33 24.66
C VAL A 11 -6.96 -6.80 24.97
N GLU A 12 -6.10 -7.74 24.56
CA GLU A 12 -6.29 -9.16 24.91
C GLU A 12 -6.26 -9.40 26.42
N GLU A 13 -5.35 -8.74 27.14
CA GLU A 13 -5.16 -8.93 28.57
C GLU A 13 -6.21 -8.19 29.41
N GLN A 14 -6.54 -6.95 29.04
CA GLN A 14 -7.35 -6.06 29.87
C GLN A 14 -8.82 -6.00 29.42
N LEU A 15 -9.10 -6.30 28.16
CA LEU A 15 -10.43 -6.17 27.55
C LEU A 15 -10.75 -7.40 26.68
N PRO A 16 -10.82 -8.62 27.25
CA PRO A 16 -10.93 -9.87 26.48
C PRO A 16 -12.24 -9.98 25.67
N GLN A 17 -13.25 -9.17 26.00
CA GLN A 17 -14.52 -9.10 25.26
C GLN A 17 -14.52 -8.03 24.17
N ALA A 18 -13.50 -7.16 24.11
CA ALA A 18 -13.42 -6.11 23.10
C ALA A 18 -12.90 -6.66 21.77
N GLU A 19 -13.53 -6.24 20.67
CA GLU A 19 -13.08 -6.60 19.34
C GLU A 19 -11.91 -5.72 18.90
N LYS A 20 -10.83 -6.36 18.46
CA LYS A 20 -9.67 -5.66 17.89
C LYS A 20 -9.91 -5.33 16.44
N VAL A 21 -9.66 -4.07 16.12
CA VAL A 21 -9.88 -3.52 14.79
C VAL A 21 -8.72 -2.62 14.40
N MET A 22 -8.12 -2.90 13.23
CA MET A 22 -7.15 -1.99 12.63
C MET A 22 -7.88 -0.85 11.95
N ASP A 23 -7.47 0.38 12.24
CA ASP A 23 -8.06 1.55 11.61
C ASP A 23 -7.70 1.60 10.12
N PRO A 24 -8.64 1.94 9.20
CA PRO A 24 -8.38 1.99 7.77
C PRO A 24 -7.25 2.94 7.41
N PHE A 25 -7.10 4.04 8.16
CA PHE A 25 -6.01 4.98 7.97
C PHE A 25 -4.66 4.28 8.13
N HIS A 26 -4.49 3.47 9.18
CA HIS A 26 -3.24 2.75 9.41
C HIS A 26 -3.00 1.63 8.39
N VAL A 27 -4.05 0.95 7.93
CA VAL A 27 -3.92 -0.08 6.90
C VAL A 27 -3.49 0.54 5.56
N VAL A 28 -4.09 1.67 5.16
CA VAL A 28 -3.69 2.42 3.96
C VAL A 28 -2.30 3.04 4.11
N HIS A 29 -1.95 3.53 5.29
CA HIS A 29 -0.62 4.08 5.57
C HIS A 29 0.48 3.02 5.40
N LEU A 30 0.25 1.78 5.86
CA LEU A 30 1.19 0.67 5.63
C LEU A 30 1.46 0.44 4.14
N ALA A 31 0.43 0.54 3.29
CA ALA A 31 0.61 0.40 1.84
C ALA A 31 1.36 1.60 1.23
N ALA A 32 1.05 2.82 1.68
CA ALA A 32 1.77 4.03 1.28
C ALA A 32 3.27 3.99 1.63
N ASP A 33 3.61 3.45 2.80
CA ASP A 33 5.00 3.26 3.23
C ASP A 33 5.75 2.26 2.36
N LYS A 34 5.07 1.19 1.93
CA LYS A 34 5.65 0.19 1.01
C LYS A 34 5.83 0.73 -0.40
N LEU A 35 4.87 1.51 -0.90
CA LEU A 35 5.03 2.28 -2.13
C LEU A 35 6.24 3.24 -2.04
N THR A 36 6.38 3.95 -0.92
CA THR A 36 7.50 4.87 -0.70
C THR A 36 8.84 4.12 -0.64
N SER A 37 8.87 2.95 0.00
CA SER A 37 10.06 2.11 0.13
C SER A 37 10.50 1.55 -1.24
N CYS A 38 9.57 1.01 -2.03
CA CYS A 38 9.83 0.51 -3.39
C CYS A 38 10.44 1.61 -4.26
N ARG A 39 9.83 2.80 -4.26
CA ARG A 39 10.35 3.99 -4.98
C ARG A 39 11.75 4.39 -4.52
N GLN A 40 12.04 4.31 -3.23
CA GLN A 40 13.36 4.65 -2.69
C GLN A 40 14.42 3.60 -3.01
N ARG A 41 14.04 2.32 -3.02
CA ARG A 41 14.90 1.20 -3.43
C ARG A 41 15.30 1.37 -4.89
N LEU A 42 14.32 1.46 -5.80
CA LEU A 42 14.57 1.69 -7.23
C LEU A 42 15.45 2.90 -7.46
N GLN A 43 15.18 4.02 -6.78
CA GLN A 43 16.02 5.22 -6.89
C GLN A 43 17.49 4.94 -6.55
N ARG A 44 17.76 4.15 -5.50
CA ARG A 44 19.12 3.81 -5.10
C ARG A 44 19.75 2.79 -6.04
N GLU A 45 18.98 1.82 -6.52
CA GLU A 45 19.42 0.81 -7.49
C GLU A 45 19.81 1.47 -8.82
N THR A 46 18.98 2.37 -9.34
CA THR A 46 19.23 3.08 -10.61
C THR A 46 20.35 4.11 -10.51
N THR A 47 20.47 4.85 -9.39
CA THR A 47 21.37 6.02 -9.32
C THR A 47 22.54 5.89 -8.35
N GLY A 48 22.57 4.84 -7.52
CA GLY A 48 23.56 4.66 -6.45
C GLY A 48 23.44 5.66 -5.29
N ARG A 49 22.41 6.54 -5.27
CA ARG A 49 22.27 7.62 -4.29
C ARG A 49 20.82 7.87 -3.90
N ARG A 50 20.61 8.74 -2.90
CA ARG A 50 19.29 9.27 -2.57
C ARG A 50 18.75 10.13 -3.73
N GLY A 51 17.44 10.06 -3.93
CA GLY A 51 16.72 10.85 -4.92
C GLY A 51 16.78 12.36 -4.69
N ARG A 52 16.85 13.10 -5.78
CA ARG A 52 16.95 14.56 -5.90
C ARG A 52 15.80 15.11 -6.72
N LYS A 53 15.62 16.43 -6.69
CA LYS A 53 14.48 17.15 -7.30
C LYS A 53 14.18 16.72 -8.75
N ASP A 54 15.22 16.51 -9.55
CA ASP A 54 15.09 16.23 -10.99
C ASP A 54 15.08 14.72 -11.32
N ASP A 55 15.34 13.85 -10.34
CA ASP A 55 15.24 12.41 -10.56
C ASP A 55 13.75 12.02 -10.74
N PRO A 56 13.38 11.25 -11.78
CA PRO A 56 11.99 10.92 -12.08
C PRO A 56 11.22 10.35 -10.89
N LEU A 57 11.80 9.36 -10.19
CA LEU A 57 11.19 8.72 -9.02
C LEU A 57 11.00 9.69 -7.84
N TYR A 58 11.88 10.66 -7.64
CA TYR A 58 11.73 11.63 -6.55
C TYR A 58 10.76 12.76 -6.92
N LYS A 59 10.80 13.21 -8.18
CA LYS A 59 9.94 14.27 -8.72
C LYS A 59 8.46 13.94 -8.58
N HIS A 60 8.08 12.67 -8.80
CA HIS A 60 6.68 12.22 -8.81
C HIS A 60 6.18 11.65 -7.47
N ARG A 61 6.98 11.72 -6.40
CA ARG A 61 6.67 11.11 -5.10
C ARG A 61 5.30 11.48 -4.51
N CYS A 62 4.86 12.74 -4.68
CA CYS A 62 3.55 13.16 -4.17
C CYS A 62 2.39 12.70 -5.07
N THR A 63 2.61 12.67 -6.39
CA THR A 63 1.62 12.19 -7.36
C THR A 63 1.33 10.70 -7.15
N LEU A 64 2.36 9.91 -6.86
CA LEU A 64 2.21 8.50 -6.49
C LEU A 64 1.30 8.29 -5.27
N LEU A 65 1.33 9.18 -4.28
CA LEU A 65 0.51 9.06 -3.08
C LEU A 65 -0.90 9.66 -3.22
N THR A 66 -1.17 10.34 -4.32
CA THR A 66 -2.49 10.95 -4.59
C THR A 66 -3.47 9.88 -5.05
N ARG A 67 -4.71 9.93 -4.54
CA ARG A 67 -5.76 9.00 -4.96
C ARG A 67 -6.13 9.24 -6.42
N THR A 68 -6.42 8.17 -7.17
CA THR A 68 -6.71 8.26 -8.62
C THR A 68 -7.85 9.22 -8.97
N ASN A 69 -8.88 9.30 -8.13
CA ASN A 69 -10.01 10.21 -8.31
C ASN A 69 -9.68 11.70 -8.10
N TYR A 70 -8.53 12.01 -7.49
CA TYR A 70 -8.05 13.38 -7.28
C TYR A 70 -6.87 13.74 -8.20
N LEU A 71 -6.43 12.83 -9.07
CA LEU A 71 -5.40 13.13 -10.05
C LEU A 71 -5.98 14.00 -11.17
N THR A 72 -5.36 15.15 -11.39
CA THR A 72 -5.57 15.95 -12.60
C THR A 72 -5.06 15.21 -13.84
N GLU A 73 -5.59 15.52 -15.02
CA GLU A 73 -5.11 14.93 -16.29
C GLU A 73 -3.60 15.12 -16.49
N ARG A 74 -3.08 16.29 -16.13
CA ARG A 74 -1.63 16.57 -16.17
C ARG A 74 -0.83 15.67 -15.24
N GLN A 75 -1.38 15.30 -14.08
CA GLN A 75 -0.71 14.38 -13.16
C GLN A 75 -0.77 12.93 -13.66
N LYS A 76 -1.89 12.52 -14.27
CA LYS A 76 -1.99 11.20 -14.92
C LYS A 76 -0.95 11.05 -16.03
N GLN A 77 -0.87 12.03 -16.94
CA GLN A 77 0.15 12.05 -18.00
C GLN A 77 1.59 11.97 -17.46
N ARG A 78 1.87 12.61 -16.32
CA ARG A 78 3.18 12.51 -15.67
C ARG A 78 3.48 11.12 -15.13
N LEU A 79 2.47 10.39 -14.66
CA LEU A 79 2.64 8.99 -14.26
C LEU A 79 2.88 8.11 -15.48
N GLU A 80 2.13 8.30 -16.58
CA GLU A 80 2.38 7.56 -17.83
C GLU A 80 3.82 7.76 -18.32
N VAL A 81 4.33 8.99 -18.29
CA VAL A 81 5.73 9.28 -18.62
C VAL A 81 6.71 8.62 -17.64
N LEU A 82 6.36 8.56 -16.34
CA LEU A 82 7.18 7.87 -15.34
C LEU A 82 7.26 6.38 -15.64
N TRP A 83 6.15 5.73 -15.95
CA TRP A 83 6.08 4.30 -16.27
C TRP A 83 6.87 3.97 -17.53
N ALA A 84 6.83 4.84 -18.54
CA ALA A 84 7.62 4.71 -19.76
C ALA A 84 9.11 5.06 -19.60
N THR A 85 9.58 5.47 -18.41
CA THR A 85 10.97 5.87 -18.20
C THR A 85 11.93 4.68 -18.11
N ASP A 86 11.49 3.59 -17.47
CA ASP A 86 12.33 2.43 -17.18
C ASP A 86 11.44 1.20 -16.94
N ASP A 87 11.71 0.09 -17.63
CA ASP A 87 10.94 -1.16 -17.50
C ASP A 87 11.00 -1.72 -16.07
N ASP A 88 12.08 -1.46 -15.33
CA ASP A 88 12.22 -1.89 -13.94
C ASP A 88 11.20 -1.20 -13.01
N TYR A 89 10.56 -0.10 -13.44
CA TYR A 89 9.54 0.60 -12.67
C TYR A 89 8.18 -0.11 -12.66
N VAL A 90 8.01 -1.21 -13.40
CA VAL A 90 6.80 -2.04 -13.34
C VAL A 90 6.48 -2.49 -11.91
N CYS A 91 7.51 -2.76 -11.09
CA CYS A 91 7.30 -3.16 -9.68
C CYS A 91 6.72 -2.01 -8.84
N LEU A 92 7.09 -0.77 -9.15
CA LEU A 92 6.54 0.43 -8.53
C LEU A 92 5.10 0.68 -8.97
N GLU A 93 4.81 0.53 -10.26
CA GLU A 93 3.47 0.69 -10.82
C GLU A 93 2.50 -0.31 -10.20
N VAL A 94 2.86 -1.59 -10.13
CA VAL A 94 2.04 -2.63 -9.48
C VAL A 94 1.82 -2.31 -7.99
N THR A 95 2.86 -1.82 -7.30
CA THR A 95 2.73 -1.40 -5.90
C THR A 95 1.79 -0.19 -5.75
N TRP A 96 1.84 0.75 -6.69
CA TRP A 96 0.95 1.91 -6.74
C TRP A 96 -0.50 1.50 -6.98
N LEU A 97 -0.77 0.63 -7.96
CA LEU A 97 -2.10 0.10 -8.24
C LEU A 97 -2.71 -0.59 -7.02
N LEU A 98 -1.93 -1.42 -6.33
CA LEU A 98 -2.40 -2.10 -5.12
C LEU A 98 -2.73 -1.11 -3.99
N TYR A 99 -1.91 -0.08 -3.82
CA TYR A 99 -2.21 1.01 -2.88
C TYR A 99 -3.55 1.70 -3.21
N GLN A 100 -3.82 1.98 -4.49
CA GLN A 100 -5.10 2.56 -4.93
C GLN A 100 -6.27 1.61 -4.71
N ASP A 101 -6.10 0.31 -5.00
CA ASP A 101 -7.12 -0.72 -4.75
C ASP A 101 -7.48 -0.82 -3.27
N MET A 102 -6.50 -0.71 -2.37
CA MET A 102 -6.75 -0.70 -0.92
C MET A 102 -7.55 0.53 -0.49
N ILE A 103 -7.25 1.71 -1.05
CA ILE A 103 -8.04 2.92 -0.82
C ILE A 103 -9.47 2.73 -1.32
N ALA A 104 -9.64 2.19 -2.53
CA ALA A 104 -10.94 1.95 -3.14
C ALA A 104 -11.77 0.94 -2.33
N ALA A 105 -11.15 -0.09 -1.77
CA ALA A 105 -11.81 -1.06 -0.90
C ALA A 105 -12.42 -0.37 0.34
N TYR A 106 -11.66 0.49 1.03
CA TYR A 106 -12.15 1.24 2.20
C TYR A 106 -13.12 2.37 1.85
N ALA A 107 -13.02 2.95 0.67
CA ALA A 107 -13.95 3.98 0.19
C ALA A 107 -15.24 3.40 -0.42
N HIS A 108 -15.37 2.07 -0.52
CA HIS A 108 -16.49 1.44 -1.20
C HIS A 108 -17.81 1.73 -0.46
N PRO A 109 -18.86 2.26 -1.13
CA PRO A 109 -20.11 2.63 -0.46
C PRO A 109 -20.83 1.43 0.17
N LYS A 110 -20.70 0.27 -0.48
CA LYS A 110 -21.19 -1.00 0.04
C LYS A 110 -20.07 -1.75 0.76
N LYS A 111 -20.14 -1.73 2.08
CA LYS A 111 -19.26 -2.40 3.05
C LYS A 111 -18.84 -3.82 2.66
N SER A 112 -19.81 -4.68 2.36
CA SER A 112 -19.54 -6.07 1.97
C SER A 112 -18.75 -6.24 0.67
N GLU A 113 -18.85 -5.32 -0.28
CA GLU A 113 -18.03 -5.37 -1.50
C GLU A 113 -16.60 -4.87 -1.21
N GLY A 114 -16.47 -3.80 -0.42
CA GLY A 114 -15.16 -3.36 0.09
C GLY A 114 -14.42 -4.49 0.80
N LYS A 115 -15.14 -5.28 1.61
CA LYS A 115 -14.59 -6.44 2.32
C LYS A 115 -14.06 -7.50 1.36
N LYS A 116 -14.85 -7.86 0.34
CA LYS A 116 -14.42 -8.82 -0.70
C LYS A 116 -13.18 -8.32 -1.44
N LEU A 117 -13.10 -7.02 -1.76
CA LEU A 117 -11.94 -6.42 -2.41
C LEU A 117 -10.69 -6.56 -1.53
N MET A 118 -10.79 -6.21 -0.24
CA MET A 118 -9.68 -6.34 0.70
C MET A 118 -9.26 -7.80 0.91
N GLU A 119 -10.22 -8.73 1.06
CA GLU A 119 -9.93 -10.16 1.15
C GLU A 119 -9.19 -10.66 -0.10
N ARG A 120 -9.62 -10.23 -1.30
CA ARG A 120 -8.94 -10.56 -2.56
C ARG A 120 -7.51 -10.06 -2.56
N ILE A 121 -7.26 -8.80 -2.18
CA ILE A 121 -5.91 -8.21 -2.08
C ILE A 121 -5.02 -9.06 -1.15
N ILE A 122 -5.52 -9.39 0.05
CA ILE A 122 -4.80 -10.19 1.04
C ILE A 122 -4.46 -11.58 0.49
N HIS A 123 -5.39 -12.23 -0.21
CA HIS A 123 -5.15 -13.55 -0.81
C HIS A 123 -4.17 -13.48 -1.98
N THR A 124 -4.25 -12.45 -2.83
CA THR A 124 -3.31 -12.24 -3.93
C THR A 124 -1.88 -12.09 -3.41
N LEU A 125 -1.68 -11.24 -2.39
CA LEU A 125 -0.36 -11.04 -1.78
C LEU A 125 0.22 -12.29 -1.09
N ARG A 126 -0.64 -13.24 -0.69
CA ARG A 126 -0.21 -14.50 -0.05
C ARG A 126 0.28 -15.56 -1.04
N LYS A 127 -0.24 -15.58 -2.27
CA LYS A 127 0.03 -16.66 -3.26
C LYS A 127 1.48 -16.72 -3.75
N GLY A 128 2.32 -15.77 -3.34
CA GLY A 128 3.69 -15.60 -3.83
C GLY A 128 3.73 -14.53 -4.91
N LEU A 129 4.72 -13.66 -4.82
CA LEU A 129 4.93 -12.57 -5.77
C LEU A 129 6.21 -12.82 -6.56
N PRO A 130 6.29 -12.37 -7.82
CA PRO A 130 7.54 -12.29 -8.56
C PRO A 130 8.66 -11.57 -7.78
N LYS A 131 9.91 -11.84 -8.17
CA LYS A 131 11.07 -11.07 -7.68
C LYS A 131 10.90 -9.59 -8.02
N GLY A 132 11.42 -8.69 -7.18
CA GLY A 132 11.29 -7.24 -7.34
C GLY A 132 10.06 -6.63 -6.63
N LEU A 133 9.18 -7.45 -6.07
CA LEU A 133 8.00 -7.03 -5.30
C LEU A 133 8.17 -7.28 -3.78
N GLU A 134 9.38 -7.12 -3.27
CA GLU A 134 9.74 -7.41 -1.87
C GLU A 134 8.88 -6.60 -0.88
N GLU A 135 8.60 -5.33 -1.20
CA GLU A 135 7.77 -4.46 -0.36
C GLU A 135 6.32 -4.94 -0.28
N LEU A 136 5.75 -5.41 -1.39
CA LEU A 136 4.41 -6.01 -1.41
C LEU A 136 4.40 -7.36 -0.68
N ALA A 137 5.47 -8.15 -0.78
CA ALA A 137 5.59 -9.40 -0.03
C ALA A 137 5.62 -9.13 1.48
N GLN A 138 6.31 -8.06 1.91
CA GLN A 138 6.30 -7.60 3.29
C GLN A 138 4.90 -7.13 3.72
N LEU A 139 4.21 -6.34 2.89
CA LEU A 139 2.83 -5.92 3.14
C LEU A 139 1.90 -7.12 3.32
N GLY A 140 1.98 -8.09 2.41
CA GLY A 140 1.18 -9.31 2.42
C GLY A 140 1.34 -10.10 3.72
N ARG A 141 2.57 -10.25 4.23
CA ARG A 141 2.83 -10.91 5.52
C ARG A 141 2.15 -10.17 6.68
N THR A 142 2.23 -8.84 6.70
CA THR A 142 1.60 -8.01 7.73
C THR A 142 0.08 -8.11 7.68
N LEU A 143 -0.51 -7.89 6.50
CA LEU A 143 -1.96 -7.96 6.31
C LEU A 143 -2.50 -9.37 6.60
N TRP A 144 -1.79 -10.42 6.20
CA TRP A 144 -2.22 -11.79 6.47
C TRP A 144 -2.29 -12.11 7.97
N ARG A 145 -1.25 -11.69 8.73
CA ARG A 145 -1.19 -11.88 10.18
C ARG A 145 -2.37 -11.17 10.87
N ARG A 146 -2.79 -10.03 10.34
CA ARG A 146 -3.82 -9.15 10.90
C ARG A 146 -5.14 -9.15 10.13
N ARG A 147 -5.37 -10.16 9.27
CA ARG A 147 -6.51 -10.18 8.34
C ARG A 147 -7.87 -10.11 9.03
N LYS A 148 -7.99 -10.68 10.24
CA LYS A 148 -9.20 -10.60 11.05
C LYS A 148 -9.49 -9.18 11.53
N ASP A 149 -8.44 -8.41 11.84
CA ASP A 149 -8.54 -7.06 12.38
C ASP A 149 -8.68 -6.02 11.25
N ALA A 150 -8.05 -6.25 10.10
CA ALA A 150 -8.02 -5.34 8.96
C ALA A 150 -9.29 -5.38 8.09
N ALA A 151 -9.92 -6.55 7.96
CA ALA A 151 -11.13 -6.74 7.16
C ALA A 151 -12.44 -6.54 7.96
N ARG A 152 -12.35 -6.16 9.25
CA ARG A 152 -13.52 -6.05 10.14
C ARG A 152 -14.33 -4.76 9.93
N LEU A 153 -13.71 -3.68 9.47
CA LEU A 153 -14.38 -2.38 9.23
C LEU A 153 -15.03 -2.24 7.86
N LEU A 154 -14.85 -3.25 7.02
CA LEU A 154 -15.48 -3.39 5.72
C LEU A 154 -16.69 -4.31 5.87
#